data_AF-A0A845JYX8-F1
#
_entry.id   AF-A0A845JYX8-F1
#
_cell.length_a   1.000
_cell.length_b   1.000
_cell.length_c   1.000
_cell.angle_alpha   90.00
_cell.angle_beta   90.00
_cell.angle_gamma   90.00
#
_symmetry.space_group_name_H-M   'P 1'
#
loop_
_entity.id
_entity.type
_entity.pdbx_description
1 polymer ?
#
loop_
_entity_poly.entity_id
_entity_poly.type
_entity_poly.pdbx_seq_one_letter_code
_entity_poly.pdbx_strand_id
1 'polypeptide(L)'
;MKQKEQETGYEKRLSVSNYEGTINGKHFFKMALARDGETLNGTLLSTFKKKNEVFGFIDKDDTFVLSEYEDGQKVGVLEGNLLTGGELKGTWSTPDGKKWFPFFLINETN
;
A
#
# COMPACT_ATOMS: atom_id res chain seq x y z
N MET A 1 -28.59 32.33 -28.17
CA MET A 1 -27.54 32.14 -27.14
C MET A 1 -27.77 30.78 -26.51
N LYS A 2 -26.89 29.81 -26.75
CA LYS A 2 -26.95 28.49 -26.10
C LYS A 2 -25.76 28.41 -25.16
N GLN A 3 -26.06 28.39 -23.86
CA GLN A 3 -25.07 28.19 -22.81
C GLN A 3 -24.42 26.82 -23.02
N LYS A 4 -23.10 26.80 -23.09
CA LYS A 4 -22.31 25.58 -22.99
C LYS A 4 -22.13 25.29 -21.51
N GLU A 5 -22.82 24.28 -21.02
CA GLU A 5 -22.44 23.65 -19.74
C GLU A 5 -21.10 22.95 -19.98
N GLN A 6 -20.06 23.49 -19.35
CA GLN A 6 -18.75 22.85 -19.26
C GLN A 6 -18.82 21.89 -18.07
N GLU A 7 -18.99 20.61 -18.35
CA GLU A 7 -18.77 19.55 -17.39
C GLU A 7 -17.27 19.52 -17.06
N THR A 8 -16.90 20.06 -15.91
CA THR A 8 -15.54 19.93 -15.38
C THR A 8 -15.36 18.53 -14.81
N GLY A 9 -15.00 17.59 -15.69
CA GLY A 9 -14.52 16.26 -15.30
C GLY A 9 -13.14 16.38 -14.66
N TYR A 10 -13.09 16.67 -13.36
CA TYR A 10 -11.86 16.48 -12.58
C TYR A 10 -11.68 14.97 -12.38
N GLU A 11 -10.94 14.33 -13.28
CA GLU A 11 -10.36 13.02 -12.98
C GLU A 11 -9.53 13.18 -11.70
N LYS A 12 -10.00 12.61 -10.59
CA LYS A 12 -9.24 12.54 -9.34
C LYS A 12 -8.02 11.67 -9.63
N ARG A 13 -6.91 12.30 -10.01
CA ARG A 13 -5.62 11.63 -10.14
C ARG A 13 -5.23 11.14 -8.75
N LEU A 14 -5.42 9.86 -8.50
CA LEU A 14 -4.95 9.23 -7.27
C LEU A 14 -3.42 9.36 -7.25
N SER A 15 -2.91 10.07 -6.25
CA SER A 15 -1.47 10.15 -6.02
C SER A 15 -0.97 8.77 -5.61
N VAL A 16 -0.09 8.20 -6.42
CA VAL A 16 0.60 6.95 -6.10
C VAL A 16 1.89 7.32 -5.38
N SER A 17 2.10 6.76 -4.19
CA SER A 17 3.35 6.84 -3.45
C SER A 17 4.12 5.53 -3.61
N ASN A 18 5.42 5.63 -3.88
CA ASN A 18 6.31 4.48 -3.97
C ASN A 18 7.11 4.36 -2.68
N TYR A 19 7.30 3.14 -2.20
CA TYR A 19 8.03 2.83 -0.98
C TYR A 19 8.98 1.68 -1.24
N GLU A 20 10.13 1.67 -0.58
CA GLU A 20 11.06 0.55 -0.59
C GLU A 20 11.65 0.27 0.78
N GLY A 21 12.03 -0.98 1.02
CA GLY A 21 12.64 -1.38 2.28
C GLY A 21 12.63 -2.88 2.46
N THR A 22 12.46 -3.35 3.69
CA THR A 22 12.61 -4.77 4.00
C THR A 22 11.52 -5.33 4.91
N ILE A 23 11.25 -6.62 4.72
CA ILE A 23 10.55 -7.49 5.68
C ILE A 23 11.61 -8.38 6.35
N ASN A 24 11.52 -8.51 7.68
CA ASN A 24 12.45 -9.25 8.54
C ASN A 24 13.92 -8.81 8.41
N GLY A 25 14.18 -7.58 7.94
CA GLY A 25 15.54 -7.08 7.67
C GLY A 25 16.30 -7.81 6.57
N LYS A 26 15.64 -8.71 5.82
CA LYS A 26 16.30 -9.64 4.88
C LYS A 26 15.70 -9.61 3.49
N HIS A 27 14.37 -9.58 3.42
CA HIS A 27 13.66 -9.64 2.15
C HIS A 27 13.36 -8.22 1.73
N PHE A 28 13.92 -7.79 0.60
CA PHE A 28 13.65 -6.50 0.01
C PHE A 28 12.26 -6.46 -0.65
N PHE A 29 11.56 -5.34 -0.49
CA PHE A 29 10.25 -5.09 -1.07
C PHE A 29 10.17 -3.68 -1.65
N LYS A 30 9.43 -3.56 -2.76
CA LYS A 30 8.94 -2.27 -3.29
C LYS A 30 7.42 -2.27 -3.27
N MET A 31 6.82 -1.18 -2.82
CA MET A 31 5.37 -1.01 -2.77
C MET A 31 4.97 0.25 -3.52
N ALA A 32 3.97 0.14 -4.40
CA ALA A 32 3.28 1.28 -4.96
C ALA A 32 1.88 1.33 -4.36
N LEU A 33 1.52 2.44 -3.71
CA LEU A 33 0.28 2.57 -2.95
C LEU A 33 -0.47 3.83 -3.38
N ALA A 34 -1.71 3.66 -3.81
CA ALA A 34 -2.67 4.72 -4.07
C ALA A 34 -3.65 4.82 -2.89
N ARG A 35 -4.03 6.05 -2.54
CA ARG A 35 -4.99 6.34 -1.48
C ARG A 35 -6.20 7.07 -2.04
N ASP A 36 -7.38 6.52 -1.78
CA ASP A 36 -8.67 7.16 -2.04
C ASP A 36 -9.47 7.27 -0.74
N GLY A 37 -9.35 8.41 -0.06
CA GLY A 37 -9.92 8.60 1.27
C GLY A 37 -9.29 7.63 2.28
N GLU A 38 -10.12 6.74 2.84
CA GLU A 38 -9.72 5.67 3.77
C GLU A 38 -9.33 4.38 3.07
N THR A 39 -9.54 4.26 1.75
CA THR A 39 -9.21 3.06 0.99
C THR A 39 -7.78 3.15 0.44
N LEU A 40 -7.06 2.04 0.53
CA LEU A 40 -5.72 1.85 -0.01
C LEU A 40 -5.73 0.72 -1.03
N ASN A 41 -5.12 0.96 -2.18
CA ASN A 41 -4.92 -0.04 -3.22
C ASN A 41 -3.53 0.09 -3.81
N GLY A 42 -2.89 -1.02 -4.13
CA GLY A 42 -1.52 -0.98 -4.55
C GLY A 42 -0.96 -2.30 -5.03
N THR A 43 0.35 -2.31 -5.18
CA THR A 43 1.09 -3.52 -5.56
C THR A 43 2.36 -3.62 -4.73
N LEU A 44 2.72 -4.85 -4.41
CA LEU A 44 3.89 -5.21 -3.63
C LEU A 44 4.79 -6.13 -4.45
N LEU A 45 6.02 -5.70 -4.71
CA LEU A 45 7.04 -6.48 -5.40
C LEU A 45 8.01 -7.05 -4.37
N SER A 46 8.07 -8.37 -4.25
CA SER A 46 9.00 -9.06 -3.35
C SER A 46 10.38 -9.26 -3.96
N THR A 47 11.33 -9.70 -3.12
CA THR A 47 12.70 -10.08 -3.55
C THR A 47 12.71 -11.12 -4.67
N PHE A 48 11.69 -11.98 -4.73
CA PHE A 48 11.55 -13.00 -5.76
C PHE A 48 11.00 -12.46 -7.08
N LYS A 49 10.89 -11.13 -7.22
CA LYS A 49 10.32 -10.42 -8.38
C LYS A 49 8.87 -10.78 -8.67
N LYS A 50 8.16 -11.39 -7.71
CA LYS A 50 6.72 -11.61 -7.80
C LYS A 50 6.00 -10.35 -7.35
N LYS A 51 5.10 -9.85 -8.20
CA LYS A 51 4.28 -8.67 -7.98
C LYS A 51 2.89 -9.13 -7.52
N ASN A 52 2.54 -8.77 -6.30
CA ASN A 52 1.28 -9.10 -5.65
C ASN A 52 0.41 -7.85 -5.54
N GLU A 53 -0.90 -8.02 -5.57
CA GLU A 53 -1.84 -6.92 -5.33
C GLU A 53 -2.02 -6.72 -3.84
N VAL A 54 -2.20 -5.47 -3.40
CA VAL A 54 -2.52 -5.16 -2.00
C VAL A 54 -3.74 -4.25 -1.92
N PHE A 55 -4.66 -4.56 -1.02
CA PHE A 55 -5.88 -3.79 -0.81
C PHE A 55 -6.21 -3.69 0.66
N GLY A 56 -6.72 -2.55 1.09
CA GLY A 56 -7.21 -2.40 2.46
C GLY A 56 -7.54 -0.96 2.82
N PHE A 57 -7.35 -0.63 4.09
CA PHE A 57 -7.83 0.62 4.65
C PHE A 57 -6.79 1.29 5.54
N ILE A 58 -6.92 2.60 5.69
CA ILE A 58 -6.17 3.43 6.64
C ILE A 58 -7.15 4.29 7.41
N ASP A 59 -6.97 4.37 8.72
CA ASP A 59 -7.80 5.20 9.58
C ASP A 59 -7.23 6.62 9.76
N LYS A 60 -7.91 7.40 10.59
CA LYS A 60 -7.54 8.78 10.93
C LYS A 60 -6.28 8.90 11.80
N ASP A 61 -5.86 7.80 12.42
CA ASP A 61 -4.68 7.71 13.29
C ASP A 61 -3.48 7.16 12.49
N ASP A 62 -3.58 7.17 11.16
CA ASP A 62 -2.61 6.67 10.18
C ASP A 62 -2.26 5.19 10.35
N THR A 63 -3.11 4.43 11.04
CA THR A 63 -3.01 2.97 11.15
C THR A 63 -3.67 2.34 9.94
N PHE A 64 -2.97 1.39 9.30
CA PHE A 64 -3.47 0.71 8.12
C PHE A 64 -3.44 -0.81 8.25
N VAL A 65 -4.33 -1.44 7.51
CA VAL A 65 -4.37 -2.89 7.28
C VAL A 65 -4.51 -3.13 5.78
N LEU A 66 -3.57 -3.86 5.19
CA LEU A 66 -3.60 -4.29 3.79
C LEU A 66 -3.62 -5.82 3.72
N SER A 67 -4.46 -6.39 2.86
CA SER A 67 -4.40 -7.79 2.47
C SER A 67 -3.61 -7.92 1.17
N GLU A 68 -2.64 -8.83 1.16
CA GLU A 68 -1.83 -9.17 -0.02
C GLU A 68 -2.45 -10.37 -0.74
N TYR A 69 -2.55 -10.24 -2.07
CA TYR A 69 -3.11 -11.26 -2.95
C TYR A 69 -2.12 -11.70 -4.00
N GLU A 70 -2.05 -13.00 -4.18
CA GLU A 70 -1.25 -13.69 -5.18
C GLU A 70 -2.20 -14.57 -6.00
N ASP A 71 -2.32 -14.29 -7.29
CA ASP A 71 -3.21 -15.03 -8.20
C ASP A 71 -4.66 -15.14 -7.67
N GLY A 72 -5.16 -14.05 -7.06
CA GLY A 72 -6.49 -13.95 -6.46
C GLY A 72 -6.65 -14.57 -5.07
N GLN A 73 -5.61 -15.23 -4.54
CA GLN A 73 -5.62 -15.82 -3.20
C GLN A 73 -4.96 -14.89 -2.19
N LYS A 74 -5.58 -14.70 -1.03
CA LYS A 74 -4.98 -13.94 0.07
C LYS A 74 -3.78 -14.72 0.63
N VAL A 75 -2.59 -14.15 0.54
CA VAL A 75 -1.32 -14.78 0.97
C VAL A 75 -0.63 -14.05 2.11
N GLY A 76 -1.05 -12.82 2.42
CA GLY A 76 -0.47 -12.03 3.48
C GLY A 76 -1.38 -10.93 4.02
N VAL A 77 -1.00 -10.38 5.16
CA VAL A 77 -1.58 -9.19 5.76
C VAL A 77 -0.45 -8.27 6.20
N LEU A 78 -0.56 -6.98 5.88
CA LEU A 78 0.34 -5.93 6.38
C LEU A 78 -0.47 -5.03 7.32
N GLU A 79 -0.08 -4.99 8.59
CA GLU A 79 -0.67 -4.12 9.59
C GLU A 79 0.41 -3.16 10.09
N GLY A 80 0.13 -1.86 10.04
CA GLY A 80 1.18 -0.89 10.31
C GLY A 80 0.69 0.54 10.46
N ASN A 81 1.66 1.45 10.52
CA ASN A 81 1.42 2.89 10.62
C ASN A 81 2.15 3.60 9.48
N LEU A 82 1.51 4.61 8.91
CA LEU A 82 2.14 5.60 8.06
C LEU A 82 2.65 6.75 8.96
N LEU A 83 3.96 6.96 9.01
CA LEU A 83 4.56 7.97 9.86
C LEU A 83 4.79 9.30 9.14
N THR A 84 4.79 10.36 9.92
CA THR A 84 5.24 11.69 9.48
C THR A 84 6.68 11.59 8.95
N GLY A 85 6.86 11.79 7.65
CA GLY A 85 8.14 11.57 6.95
C GLY A 85 8.06 10.55 5.80
N GLY A 86 6.91 9.88 5.63
CA GLY A 86 6.71 8.94 4.53
C GLY A 86 7.23 7.53 4.83
N GLU A 87 7.38 7.17 6.10
CA GLU A 87 7.78 5.82 6.49
C GLU A 87 6.54 4.95 6.70
N LEU A 88 6.58 3.71 6.21
CA LEU A 88 5.63 2.66 6.56
C LEU A 88 6.33 1.66 7.46
N LYS A 89 5.82 1.45 8.67
CA LYS A 89 6.33 0.41 9.57
C LYS A 89 5.21 -0.47 10.09
N GLY A 90 5.50 -1.74 10.31
CA GLY A 90 4.48 -2.65 10.79
C GLY A 90 4.92 -4.10 10.79
N THR A 91 3.92 -4.98 10.69
CA THR A 91 4.10 -6.42 10.64
C THR A 91 3.43 -6.96 9.40
N TRP A 92 4.16 -7.79 8.66
CA TRP A 92 3.59 -8.67 7.66
C TRP A 92 3.32 -10.02 8.31
N SER A 93 2.17 -10.64 8.06
CA SER A 93 1.85 -11.98 8.56
C SER A 93 1.22 -12.88 7.50
N THR A 94 1.29 -14.19 7.72
CA THR A 94 0.42 -15.14 6.99
C THR A 94 -1.05 -14.83 7.28
N PRO A 95 -1.99 -15.23 6.40
CA PRO A 95 -3.41 -14.95 6.60
C PRO A 95 -3.98 -15.57 7.89
N ASP A 96 -3.37 -16.66 8.37
CA ASP A 96 -3.70 -17.34 9.63
C ASP A 96 -2.95 -16.80 10.85
N GLY A 97 -2.09 -15.78 10.67
CA GLY A 97 -1.32 -15.13 11.74
C GLY A 97 -0.18 -15.97 12.35
N LYS A 98 0.06 -17.20 11.90
CA LYS A 98 1.06 -18.09 12.52
C LYS A 98 2.50 -17.67 12.25
N LYS A 99 2.77 -17.04 11.11
CA LYS A 99 4.08 -16.45 10.80
C LYS A 99 3.92 -14.97 10.65
N TRP A 100 4.82 -14.22 11.25
CA TRP A 100 4.83 -12.78 11.19
C TRP A 100 6.26 -12.25 11.20
N PHE A 101 6.47 -11.13 10.52
CA PHE A 101 7.76 -10.50 10.38
C PHE A 101 7.59 -8.98 10.40
N PRO A 102 8.45 -8.25 11.12
CA PRO A 102 8.42 -6.79 11.06
C PRO A 102 8.82 -6.32 9.67
N PHE A 103 8.24 -5.21 9.23
CA PHE A 103 8.68 -4.50 8.02
C PHE A 103 8.91 -3.03 8.28
N PHE A 104 9.78 -2.46 7.46
CA PHE A 104 10.06 -1.04 7.42
C PHE A 104 10.32 -0.62 5.97
N LEU A 105 9.52 0.30 5.45
CA LEU A 105 9.62 0.85 4.11
C LEU A 105 9.69 2.38 4.20
N ILE A 106 10.46 3.00 3.32
CA ILE A 106 10.64 4.44 3.22
C ILE A 106 10.07 4.89 1.87
N ASN A 107 9.37 6.03 1.85
CA ASN A 107 8.88 6.63 0.61
C ASN A 107 10.07 6.99 -0.29
N GLU A 108 10.04 6.53 -1.53
CA GLU A 108 10.96 6.94 -2.58
C GLU A 108 10.63 8.40 -2.95
N THR A 109 11.25 9.35 -2.23
CA THR A 109 11.12 10.78 -2.54
C THR A 109 11.91 11.03 -3.82
N ASN A 110 11.22 11.32 -4.93
CA ASN A 110 11.85 11.89 -6.12
C ASN A 110 12.23 13.35 -5.88
#